data_AF-A0A832UN79-F1
#
_entry.id   AF-A0A832UN79-F1
#
_cell.length_a   1.000
_cell.length_b   1.000
_cell.length_c   1.000
_cell.angle_alpha   90.00
_cell.angle_beta   90.00
_cell.angle_gamma   90.00
#
_symmetry.space_group_name_H-M   'P 1'
#
loop_
_entity.id
_entity.type
_entity.pdbx_description
1 polymer ?
#
loop_
_entity_poly.entity_id
_entity_poly.type
_entity_poly.pdbx_seq_one_letter_code
_entity_poly.pdbx_strand_id
1 'polypeptide(L)' 'MMGGKGKENASVVKIDSVLLEKVDQFIAKEENKYKFVNKKQFIDLAVNSFLYKMKGSKRDD' A
#
# COMPACT_ATOMS: atom_id res chain seq x y z
N MET A 1 7.88 -29.41 -8.04
CA MET A 1 7.55 -28.21 -8.84
C MET A 1 7.07 -27.14 -7.86
N MET A 2 7.80 -26.02 -7.79
CA MET A 2 7.53 -24.93 -6.85
C MET A 2 6.23 -24.19 -7.18
N GLY A 3 5.53 -23.77 -6.11
CA GLY A 3 4.76 -22.52 -6.09
C GLY A 3 3.33 -22.61 -6.58
N GLY A 4 2.41 -23.00 -5.69
CA GLY A 4 0.98 -22.74 -5.90
C GLY A 4 0.77 -21.24 -6.12
N LYS A 5 0.09 -20.87 -7.22
CA LYS A 5 -0.38 -19.52 -7.49
C LYS A 5 -1.26 -19.09 -6.31
N GLY A 6 -0.70 -18.30 -5.39
CA GLY A 6 -1.46 -17.73 -4.29
C GLY A 6 -2.61 -16.92 -4.87
N LYS A 7 -3.85 -17.29 -4.52
CA LYS A 7 -5.04 -16.50 -4.88
C LYS A 7 -4.80 -15.07 -4.44
N GLU A 8 -4.85 -14.15 -5.38
CA GLU A 8 -4.73 -12.72 -5.12
C GLU A 8 -5.99 -12.30 -4.37
N ASN A 9 -5.95 -12.34 -3.04
CA ASN A 9 -7.06 -11.91 -2.18
C ASN A 9 -7.13 -10.37 -2.21
N ALA A 10 -7.54 -9.81 -3.35
CA ALA A 10 -7.85 -8.40 -3.47
C ALA A 10 -9.16 -8.12 -2.73
N SER A 11 -9.14 -7.14 -1.83
CA SER A 11 -10.33 -6.63 -1.16
C SER A 11 -10.62 -5.22 -1.64
N VAL A 12 -11.91 -4.91 -1.83
CA VAL A 12 -12.35 -3.55 -2.14
C VAL A 12 -12.36 -2.74 -0.85
N VAL A 13 -11.68 -1.60 -0.85
CA VAL A 13 -11.58 -0.70 0.31
C VAL A 13 -12.13 0.67 -0.04
N LYS A 14 -12.72 1.34 0.94
CA LYS A 14 -13.16 2.74 0.82
C LYS A 14 -12.05 3.64 1.31
N ILE A 15 -11.67 4.61 0.48
CA ILE A 15 -10.65 5.61 0.78
C ILE A 15 -11.28 6.97 0.47
N ASP A 16 -10.96 7.96 1.30
CA ASP A 16 -11.34 9.34 1.03
C ASP A 16 -10.86 9.78 -0.36
N SER A 17 -11.74 10.42 -1.14
CA SER A 17 -11.46 10.75 -2.54
C SER A 17 -10.36 11.81 -2.66
N VAL A 18 -10.29 12.77 -1.72
CA VAL A 18 -9.24 13.81 -1.71
C VAL A 18 -7.89 13.18 -1.39
N LEU A 19 -7.85 12.22 -0.46
CA LEU A 19 -6.64 11.46 -0.18
C LEU A 19 -6.19 10.64 -1.40
N LEU A 20 -7.12 9.98 -2.09
CA LEU A 20 -6.80 9.17 -3.26
C LEU A 20 -6.23 10.04 -4.40
N GLU A 21 -6.78 11.22 -4.63
CA GLU A 21 -6.27 12.17 -5.63
C GLU A 21 -4.84 12.61 -5.29
N LYS A 22 -4.55 12.90 -4.02
CA LYS A 22 -3.18 13.23 -3.58
C LYS A 22 -2.21 12.09 -3.81
N VAL A 23 -2.63 10.85 -3.61
CA VAL A 23 -1.81 9.65 -3.90
C VAL A 23 -1.52 9.56 -5.40
N ASP A 24 -2.53 9.74 -6.25
CA ASP A 24 -2.33 9.71 -7.71
C ASP A 24 -1.36 10.81 -8.16
N GLN A 25 -1.52 12.04 -7.65
CA GLN A 25 -0.58 13.14 -7.90
C GLN A 25 0.84 12.83 -7.40
N PHE A 26 0.97 12.19 -6.23
CA PHE A 26 2.25 11.81 -5.66
C PHE A 26 2.98 10.76 -6.51
N ILE A 27 2.27 9.74 -6.99
CA ILE A 27 2.80 8.67 -7.85
C ILE A 27 3.20 9.23 -9.22
N ALA A 28 2.44 10.20 -9.74
CA ALA A 28 2.70 10.81 -11.04
C ALA A 28 4.00 11.66 -11.09
N LYS A 29 4.56 12.06 -9.94
CA LYS A 29 5.83 12.81 -9.90
C LYS A 29 6.97 11.99 -10.49
N GLU A 30 7.87 12.63 -11.24
CA GLU A 30 8.99 11.94 -11.91
C GLU A 30 9.90 11.16 -10.96
N GLU A 31 10.11 11.69 -9.75
CA GLU A 31 10.88 11.04 -8.69
C GLU A 31 10.23 9.76 -8.14
N ASN A 32 8.93 9.56 -8.38
CA ASN A 32 8.11 8.49 -7.80
C ASN A 32 7.51 7.55 -8.83
N LYS A 33 7.41 7.96 -10.10
CA LYS A 33 6.82 7.16 -11.19
C LYS A 33 7.51 5.81 -11.41
N TYR A 34 8.79 5.71 -11.03
CA TYR A 34 9.57 4.46 -11.09
C TYR A 34 9.56 3.66 -9.78
N LYS A 35 9.10 4.26 -8.67
CA LYS A 35 9.02 3.61 -7.35
C LYS A 35 7.69 2.87 -7.16
N PHE A 36 6.61 3.42 -7.72
CA PHE A 36 5.26 2.87 -7.59
C PHE A 36 4.68 2.58 -8.97
N VAL A 37 4.31 1.32 -9.20
CA VAL A 37 3.73 0.85 -10.45
C VAL A 37 2.26 1.29 -10.58
N ASN A 38 1.53 1.30 -9.47
CA ASN A 38 0.13 1.73 -9.42
C ASN A 38 -0.29 2.13 -8.00
N LYS A 39 -1.48 2.74 -7.88
CA LYS A 39 -2.08 3.14 -6.61
C LYS A 39 -2.28 2.01 -5.61
N LYS A 40 -2.63 0.80 -6.08
CA LYS A 40 -2.81 -0.37 -5.21
C LYS A 40 -1.49 -0.72 -4.51
N GLN A 41 -0.39 -0.82 -5.26
CA GLN A 41 0.93 -1.12 -4.70
C GLN A 41 1.34 -0.07 -3.66
N PHE A 42 1.12 1.21 -3.95
CA PHE A 42 1.39 2.28 -2.99
C PHE A 42 0.59 2.11 -1.70
N ILE A 43 -0.72 1.88 -1.81
CA ILE A 43 -1.61 1.68 -0.66
C ILE A 43 -1.20 0.45 0.14
N ASP A 44 -0.89 -0.67 -0.51
CA ASP A 44 -0.46 -1.91 0.15
C ASP A 44 0.81 -1.67 1.00
N LEU A 45 1.81 -0.95 0.45
CA LEU A 45 3.04 -0.61 1.16
C LEU A 45 2.78 0.35 2.33
N ALA A 46 1.93 1.37 2.14
CA ALA A 46 1.57 2.33 3.17
C ALA A 46 0.85 1.65 4.34
N VAL A 47 -0.13 0.79 4.05
CA VAL A 47 -0.87 0.02 5.05
C VAL A 47 0.05 -0.95 5.78
N ASN A 48 0.90 -1.67 5.05
CA ASN A 48 1.86 -2.59 5.66
C ASN A 48 2.83 -1.86 6.60
N SER A 49 3.36 -0.70 6.18
CA SER A 49 4.23 0.14 7.01
C SER A 49 3.52 0.63 8.27
N PHE A 50 2.27 1.10 8.13
CA PHE A 50 1.45 1.53 9.26
C PHE A 50 1.21 0.39 10.25
N LEU A 51 0.79 -0.78 9.77
CA LEU A 51 0.54 -1.95 10.60
C LEU A 51 1.81 -2.44 11.30
N TYR A 52 2.95 -2.39 10.63
CA TYR A 52 4.24 -2.77 11.22
C TYR A 52 4.62 -1.83 12.37
N LYS A 53 4.48 -0.51 12.17
CA LYS A 53 4.69 0.48 13.24
C LYS A 53 3.73 0.27 14.41
N MET A 54 2.46 0.02 14.12
CA MET A 54 1.44 -0.22 15.15
C MET A 54 1.70 -1.49 15.96
N LYS A 55 2.18 -2.58 15.31
CA LYS A 55 2.58 -3.82 16.00
C LYS A 55 3.89 -3.68 16.76
N GLY A 56 4.82 -2.86 16.26
CA GLY A 56 6.07 -2.53 16.94
C GLY A 56 5.85 -1.78 18.25
N SER A 57 4.91 -0.84 18.29
CA SER A 57 4.52 -0.10 19.51
C SER A 57 3.69 -0.90 20.52
N LYS A 58 3.39 -2.18 20.26
CA LYS A 58 2.55 -3.03 21.13
C LYS A 58 3.34 -4.09 21.91
N ARG A 59 4.69 -4.01 21.94
CA ARG A 59 5.56 -4.95 22.68
C ARG A 59 6.02 -4.43 24.05
N ASP A 60 5.41 -3.37 24.55
CA ASP A 60 5.67 -2.80 25.87
C ASP A 60 4.33 -2.62 26.59
N ASP A 61 3.71 -3.74 27.01
CA ASP A 61 2.82 -3.83 28.18
C ASP A 61 2.74 -5.31 28.63
#